data_AF-A0A535D6C3-F1
#
_entry.id   AF-A0A535D6C3-F1
#
_cell.length_a   1.000
_cell.length_b   1.000
_cell.length_c   1.000
_cell.angle_alpha   90.00
_cell.angle_beta   90.00
_cell.angle_gamma   90.00
#
_symmetry.space_group_name_H-M   'P 1'
#
loop_
_entity.id
_entity.type
_entity.pdbx_description
1 polymer ?
#
loop_
_entity_poly.entity_id
_entity_poly.type
_entity_poly.pdbx_seq_one_letter_code
_entity_poly.pdbx_strand_id
1 'polypeptide(L)'
;MSVRLSAWTVVAPVPNRLTAVPSGPAPELGGVARRVRPAADAFMVAMISRPLSGSLATTWVTPATFWLSAGTAIGAAALTALLMVTWLTGGSSLVVLGVIACLAFAAGAASVVIVALDQRRRR
;
A
#
# COMPACT_ATOMS: atom_id res chain seq x y z
N MET A 1 -25.08 -26.57 39.72
CA MET A 1 -25.31 -26.33 38.28
C MET A 1 -24.20 -25.41 37.77
N SER A 2 -23.23 -25.94 37.04
CA SER A 2 -22.07 -25.21 36.52
C SER A 2 -22.25 -24.96 35.02
N VAL A 3 -22.47 -23.69 34.66
CA VAL A 3 -22.55 -23.24 33.26
C VAL A 3 -21.13 -23.23 32.68
N ARG A 4 -20.83 -24.13 31.74
CA ARG A 4 -19.58 -24.09 30.97
C ARG A 4 -19.68 -22.98 29.93
N LEU A 5 -18.93 -21.91 30.12
CA LEU A 5 -18.67 -20.90 29.09
C LEU A 5 -17.86 -21.56 27.97
N SER A 6 -18.51 -21.89 26.86
CA SER A 6 -17.86 -22.43 25.66
C SER A 6 -17.05 -21.33 24.98
N ALA A 7 -15.77 -21.32 25.35
CA ALA A 7 -14.61 -21.13 24.48
C ALA A 7 -14.91 -20.65 23.04
N TRP A 8 -14.51 -19.41 22.77
CA TRP A 8 -13.92 -18.96 21.52
C TRP A 8 -14.66 -19.36 20.24
N THR A 9 -15.60 -18.51 19.82
CA THR A 9 -16.01 -18.46 18.41
C THR A 9 -14.80 -17.99 17.60
N VAL A 10 -13.98 -18.93 17.13
CA VAL A 10 -13.07 -18.68 16.02
C VAL A 10 -13.96 -18.34 14.84
N VAL A 11 -14.12 -17.04 14.57
CA VAL A 11 -14.80 -16.59 13.36
C VAL A 11 -14.00 -17.15 12.20
N ALA A 12 -14.53 -18.19 11.55
CA ALA A 12 -13.92 -18.76 10.37
C ALA A 12 -13.67 -17.60 9.38
N PRO A 13 -12.47 -17.51 8.77
CA PRO A 13 -12.18 -16.44 7.83
C PRO A 13 -13.23 -16.46 6.72
N VAL A 14 -14.05 -15.41 6.67
CA VAL A 14 -14.99 -15.22 5.56
C VAL A 14 -14.15 -15.23 4.28
N PRO A 15 -14.48 -16.04 3.26
CA PRO A 15 -13.73 -16.09 2.01
C PRO A 15 -13.88 -14.76 1.28
N ASN A 16 -13.01 -13.81 1.61
CA ASN A 16 -13.01 -12.49 1.05
C ASN A 16 -11.87 -12.41 0.04
N ARG A 17 -12.23 -12.39 -1.26
CA ARG A 17 -11.27 -12.24 -2.36
C ARG A 17 -10.38 -11.00 -2.23
N LEU A 18 -10.81 -9.98 -1.48
CA LEU A 18 -10.07 -8.73 -1.31
C LEU A 18 -9.05 -8.77 -0.17
N THR A 19 -9.16 -9.72 0.75
CA THR A 19 -8.27 -9.86 1.93
C THR A 19 -7.64 -11.24 2.06
N ALA A 20 -7.97 -12.18 1.17
CA ALA A 20 -7.36 -13.51 1.11
C ALA A 20 -5.85 -13.38 0.83
N VAL A 21 -5.06 -13.55 1.90
CA VAL A 21 -3.61 -13.67 1.85
C VAL A 21 -3.27 -15.13 1.58
N PRO A 22 -2.43 -15.45 0.56
CA PRO A 22 -1.92 -16.80 0.37
C PRO A 22 -1.15 -17.27 1.61
N SER A 23 -1.36 -18.51 2.04
CA SER A 23 -0.76 -19.11 3.25
C SER A 23 0.72 -19.49 3.11
N GLY A 24 1.32 -19.29 1.94
CA GLY A 24 2.75 -19.52 1.69
C GLY A 24 3.60 -18.29 1.99
N PRO A 25 4.92 -18.44 2.20
CA PRO A 25 5.85 -17.31 2.33
C PRO A 25 5.78 -16.43 1.07
N ALA A 26 5.96 -15.12 1.23
CA ALA A 26 5.99 -14.19 0.10
C ALA A 26 7.11 -14.58 -0.87
N PRO A 27 6.86 -14.61 -2.20
CA PRO A 27 7.85 -15.01 -3.19
C PRO A 27 9.04 -14.04 -3.21
N GLU A 28 10.21 -14.54 -3.59
CA GLU A 28 11.40 -13.69 -3.71
C GLU A 28 11.19 -12.57 -4.74
N LEU A 29 11.36 -11.33 -4.28
CA LEU A 29 11.21 -10.13 -5.10
C LEU A 29 12.29 -10.07 -6.20
N GLY A 30 11.85 -9.80 -7.43
CA GLY A 30 12.70 -9.51 -8.57
C GLY A 30 13.48 -8.20 -8.39
N GLY A 31 14.55 -8.01 -9.16
CA GLY A 31 15.54 -6.94 -8.94
C GLY A 31 14.96 -5.51 -8.80
N VAL A 32 13.97 -5.15 -9.61
CA VAL A 32 13.31 -3.82 -9.54
C VAL A 32 12.48 -3.70 -8.25
N ALA A 33 11.64 -4.69 -7.95
CA ALA A 33 10.83 -4.70 -6.73
C ALA A 33 11.71 -4.74 -5.45
N ARG A 34 12.86 -5.41 -5.51
CA ARG A 34 13.85 -5.45 -4.42
C ARG A 34 14.48 -4.08 -4.13
N ARG A 35 14.78 -3.28 -5.16
CA ARG A 35 15.33 -1.92 -5.01
C ARG A 35 14.30 -0.92 -4.52
N VAL A 36 13.04 -1.10 -4.90
CA VAL A 36 11.92 -0.20 -4.59
C VAL A 36 11.27 -0.54 -3.25
N ARG A 37 11.54 -1.74 -2.70
CA ARG A 37 11.06 -2.22 -1.39
C ARG A 37 11.22 -1.24 -0.23
N PRO A 38 12.39 -0.62 0.04
CA PRO A 38 12.54 0.28 1.19
C PRO A 38 11.63 1.51 1.10
N ALA A 39 11.37 2.02 -0.11
CA ALA A 39 10.41 3.12 -0.31
C ALA A 39 8.97 2.67 -0.02
N ALA A 40 8.61 1.45 -0.43
CA ALA A 40 7.30 0.86 -0.16
C ALA A 40 7.10 0.59 1.34
N ASP A 41 8.10 0.02 2.02
CA ASP A 41 8.08 -0.21 3.47
C ASP A 41 7.96 1.13 4.23
N ALA A 42 8.69 2.17 3.82
CA ALA A 42 8.60 3.51 4.42
C ALA A 42 7.22 4.15 4.23
N PHE A 43 6.62 4.01 3.04
CA PHE A 43 5.27 4.51 2.77
C PHE A 43 4.21 3.77 3.61
N MET A 44 4.34 2.44 3.74
CA MET A 44 3.45 1.65 4.61
C MET A 44 3.58 2.03 6.08
N VAL A 45 4.80 2.29 6.56
CA VAL A 45 5.04 2.81 7.92
C VAL A 45 4.42 4.19 8.10
N ALA A 46 4.60 5.10 7.14
CA ALA A 46 4.02 6.45 7.18
C ALA A 46 2.49 6.43 7.20
N MET A 47 1.87 5.49 6.50
CA MET A 47 0.42 5.31 6.45
C MET A 47 -0.15 4.57 7.67
N ILE A 48 0.66 4.26 8.68
CA ILE A 48 0.28 3.46 9.86
C ILE A 48 -0.26 2.06 9.44
N SER A 49 -0.06 1.67 8.18
CA SER A 49 -0.43 0.38 7.62
C SER A 49 0.73 -0.58 7.85
N ARG A 50 1.01 -0.90 9.11
CA ARG A 50 2.12 -1.81 9.45
C ARG A 50 1.78 -3.23 9.00
N PRO A 51 2.58 -3.88 8.14
CA PRO A 51 2.61 -5.34 8.12
C PRO A 51 3.14 -5.83 9.47
N LEU A 52 2.50 -6.85 10.07
CA LEU A 52 2.89 -7.46 11.36
C LEU A 52 4.36 -7.89 11.44
N SER A 53 5.00 -8.11 10.28
CA SER A 53 6.40 -8.50 10.10
C SER A 53 7.36 -7.32 9.86
N GLY A 54 6.86 -6.10 9.61
CA GLY A 54 7.67 -4.91 9.33
C GLY A 54 8.31 -4.83 7.93
N SER A 55 8.11 -5.82 7.05
CA SER A 55 8.61 -5.73 5.66
C SER A 55 7.79 -6.54 4.66
N LEU A 56 7.60 -5.96 3.46
CA LEU A 56 7.03 -6.60 2.27
C LEU A 56 7.83 -7.83 1.78
N ALA A 57 9.02 -8.07 2.33
CA ALA A 57 9.84 -9.25 2.05
C ALA A 57 9.20 -10.57 2.52
N THR A 58 8.35 -10.52 3.54
CA THR A 58 7.79 -11.73 4.18
C THR A 58 6.26 -11.72 4.23
N THR A 59 5.62 -10.69 3.66
CA THR A 59 4.19 -10.49 3.76
C THR A 59 3.59 -10.14 2.41
N TRP A 60 2.52 -10.85 2.06
CA TRP A 60 1.75 -10.59 0.86
C TRP A 60 1.03 -9.25 0.94
N VAL A 61 1.11 -8.48 -0.13
CA VAL A 61 0.21 -7.33 -0.30
C VAL A 61 -1.20 -7.86 -0.54
N THR A 62 -2.14 -7.53 0.33
CA THR A 62 -3.55 -7.90 0.13
C THR A 62 -4.11 -7.22 -1.14
N PRO A 63 -5.07 -7.84 -1.83
CA PRO A 63 -5.71 -7.21 -2.98
C PRO A 63 -6.35 -5.84 -2.66
N ALA A 64 -6.88 -5.66 -1.45
CA ALA A 64 -7.35 -4.37 -0.96
C ALA A 64 -6.25 -3.30 -0.93
N THR A 65 -5.06 -3.63 -0.40
CA THR A 65 -3.92 -2.70 -0.34
C THR A 65 -3.41 -2.35 -1.74
N PHE A 66 -3.45 -3.31 -2.68
CA PHE A 66 -3.14 -3.04 -4.08
C PHE A 66 -4.09 -2.01 -4.70
N TRP A 67 -5.40 -2.20 -4.57
CA TRP A 67 -6.37 -1.26 -5.13
C TRP A 67 -6.33 0.11 -4.45
N LEU A 68 -6.14 0.12 -3.13
CA LEU A 68 -6.03 1.36 -2.37
C LEU A 68 -4.77 2.14 -2.76
N SER A 69 -3.60 1.49 -2.84
CA SER A 69 -2.36 2.13 -3.29
C SER A 69 -2.44 2.58 -4.75
N ALA A 70 -3.03 1.80 -5.65
CA ALA A 70 -3.25 2.22 -7.03
C ALA A 70 -4.15 3.47 -7.10
N GLY A 71 -5.25 3.48 -6.35
CA GLY A 71 -6.13 4.64 -6.24
C GLY A 71 -5.43 5.86 -5.66
N THR A 72 -4.62 5.69 -4.61
CA THR A 72 -3.82 6.77 -4.02
C THR A 72 -2.78 7.31 -4.99
N ALA A 73 -2.10 6.44 -5.76
CA ALA A 73 -1.12 6.88 -6.75
C ALA A 73 -1.78 7.72 -7.85
N ILE A 74 -2.92 7.27 -8.38
CA ILE A 74 -3.68 8.00 -9.41
C ILE A 74 -4.23 9.31 -8.85
N GLY A 75 -4.84 9.28 -7.66
CA GLY A 75 -5.39 10.47 -7.01
C GLY A 75 -4.33 11.51 -6.70
N ALA A 76 -3.19 11.10 -6.15
CA ALA A 76 -2.07 11.98 -5.85
C ALA A 76 -1.45 12.56 -7.13
N ALA A 77 -1.31 11.78 -8.20
CA ALA A 77 -0.82 12.27 -9.49
C ALA A 77 -1.77 13.30 -10.11
N ALA A 78 -3.09 13.05 -10.09
CA ALA A 78 -4.09 14.00 -10.57
C ALA A 78 -4.08 15.30 -9.75
N LEU A 79 -3.97 15.21 -8.43
CA LEU A 79 -3.88 16.38 -7.56
C LEU A 79 -2.59 17.17 -7.80
N THR A 80 -1.47 16.47 -8.03
CA THR A 80 -0.19 17.09 -8.40
C THR A 80 -0.32 17.89 -9.69
N ALA A 81 -0.96 17.31 -10.71
CA ALA A 81 -1.18 17.99 -11.99
C ALA A 81 -2.06 19.24 -11.81
N LEU A 82 -3.14 19.14 -11.03
CA LEU A 82 -4.01 20.28 -10.74
C LEU A 82 -3.26 21.39 -9.99
N LEU A 83 -2.48 21.05 -8.96
CA LEU A 83 -1.67 22.01 -8.21
C LEU A 83 -0.59 22.65 -9.09
N MET A 84 0.01 21.91 -10.02
CA MET A 84 0.94 22.50 -10.98
C MET A 84 0.26 23.51 -11.91
N VAL A 85 -0.94 23.20 -12.41
CA VAL A 85 -1.71 24.14 -13.23
C VAL A 85 -2.03 25.41 -12.44
N THR A 86 -2.48 25.30 -11.18
CA THR A 86 -2.79 26.48 -10.36
C THR A 86 -1.55 27.31 -10.05
N TRP A 87 -0.37 26.69 -9.88
CA TRP A 87 0.88 27.41 -9.70
C TRP A 87 1.28 28.18 -10.96
N LEU A 88 1.19 27.55 -12.13
CA LEU A 88 1.52 28.15 -13.42
C LEU A 88 0.58 29.31 -13.82
N THR A 89 -0.66 29.32 -13.33
CA THR A 89 -1.63 30.40 -13.57
C THR A 89 -1.53 31.57 -12.57
N GLY A 90 -0.47 31.63 -11.77
CA GLY A 90 -0.22 32.72 -10.81
C GLY A 90 -0.65 32.41 -9.37
N GLY A 91 -0.82 31.13 -9.03
CA GLY A 91 -1.10 30.69 -7.67
C GLY A 91 0.04 30.95 -6.68
N SER A 92 -0.29 30.89 -5.39
CA SER A 92 0.67 31.09 -4.30
C SER A 92 1.84 30.10 -4.36
N SER A 93 3.03 30.53 -3.96
CA SER A 93 4.20 29.66 -3.80
C SER A 93 3.99 28.54 -2.76
N LEU A 94 3.01 28.69 -1.86
CA LEU A 94 2.60 27.61 -0.94
C LEU A 94 2.09 26.35 -1.66
N VAL A 95 1.62 26.48 -2.91
CA VAL A 95 1.17 25.35 -3.74
C VAL A 95 2.33 24.36 -4.00
N VAL A 96 3.57 24.84 -4.01
CA VAL A 96 4.76 24.00 -4.19
C VAL A 96 4.91 22.95 -3.08
N LEU A 97 4.57 23.29 -1.83
CA LEU A 97 4.57 22.32 -0.74
C LEU A 97 3.55 21.21 -0.96
N GLY A 98 2.37 21.56 -1.47
CA GLY A 98 1.34 20.59 -1.85
C GLY A 98 1.78 19.67 -2.98
N VAL A 99 2.42 20.22 -4.01
CA VAL A 99 3.00 19.45 -5.13
C VAL A 99 4.06 18.46 -4.62
N ILE A 100 4.99 18.90 -3.77
CA ILE A 100 6.03 18.04 -3.20
C ILE A 100 5.40 16.90 -2.38
N ALA A 101 4.43 17.23 -1.52
CA ALA A 101 3.71 16.23 -0.73
C ALA A 101 3.00 15.21 -1.62
N CYS A 102 2.27 15.66 -2.64
CA CYS A 102 1.56 14.76 -3.56
C CYS A 102 2.50 13.90 -4.39
N LEU A 103 3.64 14.42 -4.83
CA LEU A 103 4.67 13.64 -5.51
C LEU A 103 5.24 12.54 -4.61
N ALA A 104 5.53 12.87 -3.33
CA ALA A 104 6.00 11.88 -2.36
C ALA A 104 4.96 10.77 -2.14
N PHE A 105 3.68 11.13 -2.01
CA PHE A 105 2.57 10.18 -1.91
C PHE A 105 2.41 9.32 -3.16
N ALA A 106 2.50 9.92 -4.36
CA ALA A 106 2.38 9.20 -5.62
C ALA A 106 3.54 8.20 -5.81
N ALA A 107 4.78 8.62 -5.50
CA ALA A 107 5.96 7.76 -5.57
C ALA A 107 5.88 6.61 -4.56
N GLY A 108 5.49 6.89 -3.32
CA GLY A 108 5.29 5.88 -2.27
C GLY A 108 4.20 4.88 -2.65
N ALA A 109 3.05 5.34 -3.14
CA ALA A 109 1.97 4.47 -3.57
C ALA A 109 2.34 3.62 -4.80
N ALA A 110 3.02 4.21 -5.80
CA ALA A 110 3.50 3.48 -6.98
C ALA A 110 4.51 2.39 -6.62
N SER A 111 5.38 2.64 -5.62
CA SER A 111 6.34 1.66 -5.14
C SER A 111 5.67 0.38 -4.60
N VAL A 112 4.57 0.54 -3.85
CA VAL A 112 3.75 -0.56 -3.34
C VAL A 112 3.07 -1.33 -4.47
N VAL A 113 2.55 -0.63 -5.48
CA VAL A 113 1.92 -1.24 -6.66
C VAL A 113 2.94 -2.10 -7.44
N ILE A 114 4.16 -1.63 -7.62
CA ILE A 114 5.24 -2.37 -8.31
C ILE A 114 5.55 -3.68 -7.56
N VAL A 115 5.71 -3.60 -6.24
CA VAL A 115 5.97 -4.78 -5.38
C VAL A 115 4.80 -5.77 -5.47
N ALA A 116 3.56 -5.29 -5.37
CA ALA A 116 2.37 -6.13 -5.46
C ALA A 116 2.20 -6.80 -6.84
N LEU A 117 2.54 -6.12 -7.93
CA LEU A 117 2.52 -6.70 -9.27
C LEU A 117 3.58 -7.79 -9.45
N ASP A 118 4.79 -7.58 -8.93
CA ASP A 118 5.86 -8.60 -8.98
C ASP A 118 5.49 -9.84 -8.15
N GLN A 119 4.92 -9.65 -6.96
CA GLN A 119 4.39 -10.76 -6.15
C GLN A 119 3.29 -11.56 -6.87
N ARG A 120 2.42 -10.90 -7.65
CA ARG A 120 1.37 -11.58 -8.44
C ARG A 120 1.89 -12.28 -9.69
N ARG A 121 2.95 -11.75 -10.31
CA ARG A 121 3.58 -12.37 -11.49
C ARG A 121 4.41 -13.61 -11.15
N ARG A 122 4.90 -13.70 -9.92
CA ARG A 122 5.74 -14.81 -9.42
C ARG A 122 4.96 -15.84 -8.60
N ARG A 123 3.64 -15.70 -8.51
CA ARG A 123 2.71 -16.69 -7.95
C ARG A 123 2.34 -17.72 -9.01
#